data_AF-Q2NE26-F1
#
_entry.id   AF-Q2NE26-F1
#
_cell.length_a   1.000
_cell.length_b   1.000
_cell.length_c   1.000
_cell.angle_alpha   90.00
_cell.angle_beta   90.00
_cell.angle_gamma   90.00
#
_symmetry.space_group_name_H-M   'P 1'
#
loop_
_entity.id
_entity.type
_entity.pdbx_description
1 polymer ?
#
loop_
_entity_poly.entity_id
_entity_poly.type
_entity_poly.pdbx_seq_one_letter_code
_entity_poly.pdbx_strand_id
1 'polypeptide(L)'
;MDRIVHYSIRDILSVDDNLSIDLRITTIGFPVDETLEYQSSGKWFEDISTISRTYIGTDKEEHWEHFQSRLLSFLDDGNMRVIMDIMGQLDEYSSEKYKLGVVVNSVEIID
;
A
#
# COMPACT_ATOMS: atom_id res chain seq x y z
N MET A 1 -6.57 16.19 -12.87
CA MET A 1 -7.72 16.18 -11.95
C MET A 1 -7.17 15.64 -10.67
N ASP A 2 -7.26 16.43 -9.62
CA ASP A 2 -6.57 16.14 -8.39
C ASP A 2 -7.35 15.03 -7.69
N ARG A 3 -6.66 14.06 -7.11
CA ARG A 3 -7.33 12.93 -6.46
C ARG A 3 -6.50 12.34 -5.34
N ILE A 4 -7.19 11.82 -4.34
CA ILE A 4 -6.63 11.00 -3.28
C ILE A 4 -7.20 9.60 -3.45
N VAL A 5 -6.33 8.60 -3.54
CA VAL A 5 -6.74 7.19 -3.61
C VAL A 5 -6.21 6.47 -2.38
N HIS A 6 -7.10 5.79 -1.66
CA HIS A 6 -6.77 4.99 -0.50
C HIS A 6 -6.75 3.51 -0.85
N TYR A 7 -5.71 2.82 -0.40
CA TYR A 7 -5.48 1.41 -0.64
C TYR A 7 -5.23 0.67 0.67
N SER A 8 -5.60 -0.61 0.69
CA SER A 8 -5.05 -1.58 1.64
C SER A 8 -4.27 -2.64 0.86
N ILE A 9 -3.02 -2.89 1.24
CA ILE A 9 -2.19 -3.94 0.67
C ILE A 9 -2.02 -5.04 1.72
N ARG A 10 -2.38 -6.27 1.36
CA ARG A 10 -2.36 -7.44 2.25
C ARG A 10 -1.41 -8.52 1.74
N ASP A 11 -0.76 -9.22 2.66
CA ASP A 11 -0.05 -10.44 2.36
C ASP A 11 -1.04 -11.58 2.06
N ILE A 12 -0.86 -12.28 0.94
CA ILE A 12 -1.70 -13.45 0.62
C ILE A 12 -1.08 -14.77 1.11
N LEU A 13 0.20 -14.76 1.51
CA LEU A 13 0.87 -15.96 2.05
C LEU A 13 0.58 -16.15 3.53
N SER A 14 0.46 -15.05 4.27
CA SER A 14 0.33 -15.04 5.74
C SER A 14 -1.10 -14.70 6.16
N VAL A 15 -2.08 -15.47 5.66
CA VAL A 15 -3.52 -15.21 5.90
C VAL A 15 -3.84 -15.21 7.40
N ASP A 16 -3.20 -16.08 8.18
CA ASP A 16 -3.41 -16.18 9.62
C ASP A 16 -2.91 -14.95 10.40
N ASP A 17 -1.87 -14.28 9.90
CA ASP A 17 -1.28 -13.10 10.55
C ASP A 17 -1.96 -11.78 10.16
N ASN A 18 -2.87 -11.81 9.17
CA ASN A 18 -3.60 -10.64 8.67
C ASN A 18 -2.66 -9.44 8.42
N LEU A 19 -1.49 -9.70 7.83
CA LEU A 19 -0.51 -8.66 7.55
C LEU A 19 -1.07 -7.74 6.45
N SER A 20 -1.29 -6.47 6.82
CA SER A 20 -1.73 -5.44 5.92
C SER A 20 -1.10 -4.08 6.23
N ILE A 21 -1.04 -3.24 5.20
CA ILE A 21 -0.72 -1.82 5.32
C ILE A 21 -1.78 -0.99 4.61
N ASP A 22 -2.04 0.19 5.14
CA ASP A 22 -2.88 1.19 4.50
C ASP A 22 -2.01 2.29 3.91
N LEU A 23 -2.36 2.69 2.70
CA LEU A 23 -1.54 3.55 1.86
C LEU A 23 -2.45 4.53 1.13
N ARG A 24 -2.04 5.78 0.99
CA ARG A 24 -2.75 6.77 0.17
C ARG A 24 -1.82 7.40 -0.85
N ILE A 25 -2.34 7.64 -2.04
CA ILE A 25 -1.65 8.38 -3.10
C ILE A 25 -2.45 9.64 -3.38
N THR A 26 -1.80 10.79 -3.22
CA THR A 26 -2.36 12.10 -3.54
C THR A 26 -1.71 12.59 -4.84
N THR A 27 -2.53 12.98 -5.81
CA THR A 27 -2.07 13.58 -7.08
C THR A 27 -2.66 14.98 -7.22
N ILE A 28 -1.82 15.99 -7.46
CA ILE A 28 -2.22 17.41 -7.52
C ILE A 28 -1.60 18.09 -8.76
N GLY A 29 -2.40 18.87 -9.49
CA GLY A 29 -1.96 19.82 -10.50
C GLY A 29 -1.43 19.23 -11.81
N PHE A 30 -0.86 20.13 -12.63
CA PHE A 30 -0.10 19.78 -13.84
C PHE A 30 1.18 20.64 -13.92
N PRO A 31 2.39 20.05 -13.99
CA PRO A 31 2.69 18.61 -13.94
C PRO A 31 2.20 17.97 -12.64
N VAL A 32 1.88 16.68 -12.68
CA VAL A 32 1.32 15.96 -11.53
C VAL A 32 2.37 15.89 -10.43
N ASP A 33 2.08 16.50 -9.29
CA ASP A 33 2.77 16.26 -8.03
C ASP A 33 2.13 15.05 -7.36
N GLU A 34 2.94 14.04 -7.02
CA GLU A 34 2.47 12.77 -6.46
C GLU A 34 3.09 12.56 -5.08
N THR A 35 2.25 12.41 -4.07
CA THR A 35 2.67 12.09 -2.70
C THR A 35 2.14 10.72 -2.31
N LEU A 36 3.07 9.84 -1.93
CA LEU A 36 2.79 8.49 -1.43
C LEU A 36 2.93 8.48 0.09
N GLU A 37 1.88 8.10 0.80
CA GLU A 37 1.89 8.10 2.26
C GLU A 37 1.34 6.80 2.85
N TYR A 38 1.90 6.40 3.98
CA TYR A 38 1.59 5.18 4.73
C TYR A 38 0.93 5.52 6.06
N GLN A 39 -0.08 4.74 6.44
CA GLN A 39 -0.71 4.91 7.74
C GLN A 39 0.12 4.22 8.83
N SER A 40 0.49 4.97 9.87
CA SER A 40 1.06 4.42 11.10
C SER A 40 0.49 5.18 12.31
N SER A 41 0.00 4.46 13.31
CA SER A 41 -0.55 5.05 14.55
C SER A 41 -1.60 6.16 14.32
N GLY A 42 -2.47 5.99 13.33
CA GLY A 42 -3.52 6.95 12.97
C GLY A 42 -3.04 8.22 12.27
N LYS A 43 -1.76 8.27 11.85
CA LYS A 43 -1.16 9.37 11.09
C LYS A 43 -0.61 8.86 9.76
N TRP A 44 -0.42 9.78 8.82
CA TRP A 44 0.13 9.50 7.49
C TRP A 44 1.57 10.00 7.41
N PHE A 45 2.45 9.20 6.80
CA PHE A 45 3.87 9.48 6.67
C PHE A 45 4.36 9.08 5.28
N GLU A 46 5.28 9.87 4.69
CA GLU A 46 5.88 9.54 3.39
C GLU A 46 6.98 8.48 3.48
N ASP A 47 7.54 8.27 4.68
CA ASP A 47 8.60 7.29 4.91
C ASP A 47 8.01 5.93 5.31
N ILE A 48 8.24 4.91 4.47
CA ILE A 48 7.81 3.53 4.73
C ILE A 48 8.53 2.89 5.92
N SER A 49 9.66 3.43 6.39
CA SER A 49 10.26 2.95 7.64
C SER A 49 9.32 3.11 8.84
N THR A 50 8.35 4.04 8.77
CA THR A 50 7.39 4.33 9.84
C THR A 50 6.33 3.25 10.05
N ILE A 51 6.14 2.34 9.09
CA ILE A 51 5.26 1.17 9.25
C ILE A 51 5.95 0.01 9.98
N SER A 52 7.20 0.16 10.44
CA SER A 52 7.88 -0.85 11.25
C SER A 52 7.05 -1.24 12.46
N ARG A 53 6.82 -2.54 12.64
CA ARG A 53 6.04 -3.09 13.76
C ARG A 53 6.97 -3.78 14.76
N THR A 54 6.65 -3.66 16.05
CA THR A 54 7.33 -4.40 17.12
C THR A 54 6.55 -5.67 17.41
N TYR A 55 7.19 -6.83 17.29
CA TYR A 55 6.55 -8.14 17.46
C TYR A 55 6.94 -8.82 18.76
N ILE A 56 6.04 -9.65 19.29
CA ILE A 56 6.32 -10.56 20.39
C ILE A 56 6.45 -11.97 19.79
N GLY A 57 7.64 -12.32 19.33
CA GLY A 57 7.97 -13.62 18.72
C GLY A 57 8.70 -13.52 17.38
N THR A 58 9.71 -14.36 17.17
CA THR A 58 10.60 -14.36 16.00
C THR A 58 9.88 -14.68 14.69
N ASP A 59 8.90 -15.58 14.73
CA ASP A 59 8.21 -16.05 13.52
C ASP A 59 7.38 -14.91 12.88
N LYS A 60 6.77 -14.06 13.71
CA LYS A 60 5.98 -12.91 13.25
C LYS A 60 6.85 -11.77 12.74
N GLU A 61 8.03 -11.62 13.33
CA GLU A 61 9.05 -10.69 12.85
C GLU A 61 9.53 -11.10 11.45
N GLU A 62 9.85 -12.39 11.26
CA GLU A 62 10.25 -12.93 9.96
C GLU A 62 9.15 -12.77 8.90
N HIS A 63 7.90 -13.11 9.22
CA HIS A 63 6.78 -12.94 8.28
C HIS A 63 6.60 -11.47 7.85
N TRP A 64 6.78 -10.53 8.78
CA TRP A 64 6.75 -9.11 8.46
C TRP A 64 7.89 -8.66 7.57
N GLU A 65 9.12 -9.08 7.85
CA GLU A 65 10.28 -8.74 7.03
C GLU A 65 10.10 -9.23 5.59
N HIS A 66 9.63 -10.48 5.42
CA HIS A 66 9.34 -11.04 4.10
C HIS A 66 8.19 -10.31 3.40
N PHE A 67 7.14 -9.92 4.13
CA PHE A 67 6.05 -9.11 3.59
C PHE A 67 6.54 -7.72 3.17
N GLN A 68 7.29 -7.03 4.03
CA GLN A 68 7.82 -5.70 3.77
C GLN A 68 8.78 -5.70 2.58
N SER A 69 9.66 -6.70 2.46
CA SER A 69 10.55 -6.85 1.32
C SER A 69 9.79 -6.98 -0.02
N ARG A 70 8.73 -7.79 -0.03
CA ARG A 70 7.87 -7.97 -1.21
C ARG A 70 7.08 -6.71 -1.54
N LEU A 71 6.56 -6.02 -0.52
CA LEU A 71 5.88 -4.75 -0.66
C LEU A 71 6.80 -3.68 -1.26
N LEU A 72 8.00 -3.49 -0.72
CA LEU A 72 8.97 -2.53 -1.24
C LEU A 72 9.26 -2.78 -2.72
N SER A 73 9.55 -4.04 -3.06
CA SER A 73 9.80 -4.43 -4.45
C SER A 73 8.58 -4.23 -5.37
N PHE A 74 7.37 -4.33 -4.83
CA PHE A 74 6.13 -4.08 -5.56
C PHE A 74 5.91 -2.58 -5.83
N LEU A 75 6.24 -1.73 -4.86
CA LEU A 75 6.17 -0.28 -4.98
C LEU A 75 7.24 0.26 -5.96
N ASP A 76 8.47 -0.23 -5.85
CA ASP A 76 9.60 0.18 -6.70
C ASP A 76 9.39 -0.16 -8.19
N ASP A 77 8.71 -1.27 -8.49
CA ASP A 77 8.33 -1.65 -9.87
C ASP A 77 7.24 -0.74 -10.47
N GLY A 78 6.72 0.24 -9.70
CA GLY A 78 5.72 1.21 -10.17
C GLY A 78 4.30 0.64 -10.30
N ASN A 79 4.02 -0.52 -9.69
CA ASN A 79 2.73 -1.20 -9.82
C ASN A 79 1.56 -0.35 -9.31
N MET A 80 1.78 0.46 -8.27
CA MET A 80 0.73 1.34 -7.72
C MET A 80 0.24 2.38 -8.71
N ARG A 81 1.15 2.90 -9.56
CA ARG A 81 0.78 3.86 -10.60
C ARG A 81 -0.14 3.23 -11.64
N VAL A 82 0.19 2.01 -12.07
CA VAL A 82 -0.63 1.25 -13.01
C VAL A 82 -2.00 0.97 -12.43
N ILE A 83 -2.06 0.54 -11.16
CA ILE A 83 -3.31 0.28 -10.43
C ILE A 83 -4.17 1.55 -10.35
N MET A 84 -3.56 2.69 -10.00
CA MET A 84 -4.25 3.97 -9.91
C MET A 84 -4.88 4.43 -11.23
N ASP A 85 -4.29 4.04 -12.37
CA ASP A 85 -4.76 4.43 -13.70
C ASP A 85 -5.88 3.54 -14.24
N ILE A 86 -5.97 2.29 -13.77
CA ILE A 86 -6.91 1.29 -14.32
C ILE A 86 -8.02 0.87 -13.36
N MET A 87 -7.85 1.07 -12.05
CA MET A 87 -8.78 0.58 -11.03
C MET A 87 -9.67 1.70 -10.47
N GLY A 88 -10.95 1.37 -10.28
CA GLY A 88 -11.94 2.20 -9.63
C GLY A 88 -12.10 1.88 -8.14
N GLN A 89 -13.09 2.52 -7.52
CA GLN A 89 -13.40 2.31 -6.11
C GLN A 89 -13.86 0.87 -5.84
N LEU A 90 -13.39 0.26 -4.74
CA LEU A 90 -13.69 -1.11 -4.30
C LEU A 90 -13.15 -2.22 -5.22
N ASP A 91 -12.31 -1.89 -6.20
CA ASP A 91 -11.65 -2.89 -7.02
C ASP A 91 -10.53 -3.58 -6.23
N GLU A 92 -10.31 -4.86 -6.54
CA GLU A 92 -9.23 -5.66 -5.98
C GLU A 92 -8.29 -6.16 -7.09
N TYR A 93 -6.99 -6.10 -6.81
CA TYR A 93 -5.94 -6.62 -7.66
C TYR A 93 -5.06 -7.58 -6.86
N SER A 94 -4.72 -8.72 -7.46
CA SER A 94 -3.85 -9.70 -6.84
C SER A 94 -2.59 -9.89 -7.68
N SER A 95 -1.43 -9.74 -7.06
CA SER A 95 -0.15 -9.98 -7.70
C SER A 95 0.40 -11.34 -7.32
N GLU A 96 0.41 -12.27 -8.28
CA GLU A 96 1.05 -13.57 -8.09
C GLU A 96 2.58 -13.50 -7.96
N LYS A 97 3.22 -12.48 -8.57
CA LYS A 97 4.68 -12.28 -8.51
C LYS A 97 5.12 -11.92 -7.08
N TYR A 98 4.42 -11.00 -6.43
CA TYR A 98 4.78 -10.51 -5.10
C TYR A 98 3.99 -11.19 -3.98
N LYS A 99 2.97 -11.98 -4.34
CA LYS A 99 2.05 -12.59 -3.40
C LYS A 99 1.41 -11.54 -2.49
N LEU A 100 0.86 -10.49 -3.11
CA LEU A 100 0.20 -9.36 -2.46
C LEU A 100 -1.19 -9.16 -3.06
N GLY A 101 -2.17 -8.81 -2.23
CA GLY A 101 -3.47 -8.31 -2.66
C GLY A 101 -3.56 -6.81 -2.41
N VAL A 102 -4.07 -6.05 -3.36
CA VAL A 102 -4.33 -4.61 -3.27
C VAL A 102 -5.83 -4.38 -3.39
N VAL A 103 -6.40 -3.67 -2.43
CA VAL A 103 -7.81 -3.27 -2.44
C VAL A 103 -7.88 -1.76 -2.50
N VAL A 104 -8.62 -1.21 -3.45
CA VAL A 104 -8.91 0.23 -3.51
C VAL A 104 -10.08 0.53 -2.58
N ASN A 105 -9.81 1.20 -1.46
CA ASN A 105 -10.82 1.49 -0.45
C ASN A 105 -11.71 2.67 -0.85
N SER A 106 -11.10 3.76 -1.29
CA SER A 106 -11.79 4.98 -1.70
C SER A 106 -11.01 5.74 -2.77
N VAL A 107 -11.73 6.46 -3.61
CA VAL A 107 -11.20 7.42 -4.58
C VAL A 107 -11.91 8.74 -4.31
N GLU A 108 -11.16 9.76 -3.90
CA GLU A 108 -11.65 11.12 -3.67
C GLU A 108 -11.15 12.01 -4.80
N ILE A 109 -12.07 12.70 -5.47
CA ILE A 109 -11.74 13.68 -6.49
C ILE A 109 -11.69 15.06 -5.81
N ILE A 110 -10.56 15.73 -5.95
CA ILE A 110 -10.33 17.09 -5.47
C ILE A 110 -10.42 18.02 -6.69
N ASP A 111 -11.31 19.00 -6.63
CA ASP A 111 -11.48 20.05 -7.64
C ASP A 111 -10.56 21.26 -7.36
#